data_AF-A0A7W6GA12-F1
#
_entry.id   AF-A0A7W6GA12-F1
#
_cell.length_a   1.000
_cell.length_b   1.000
_cell.length_c   1.000
_cell.angle_alpha   90.00
_cell.angle_beta   90.00
_cell.angle_gamma   90.00
#
_symmetry.space_group_name_H-M   'P 1'
#
loop_
_entity.id
_entity.type
_entity.pdbx_description
1 polymer ?
#
loop_
_entity_poly.entity_id
_entity_poly.type
_entity_poly.pdbx_seq_one_letter_code
_entity_poly.pdbx_strand_id
1 'polypeptide(L)' 'MSIIRHFDRLCAIRDQLEARLELHEARYCFGSEDVDDGTGADLRERIMQMTDEISALMHSPRYSDF' A
#
# COMPACT_ATOMS: atom_id res chain seq x y z
N MET A 1 13.83 -7.40 -16.31
CA MET A 1 13.49 -7.63 -14.88
C MET A 1 12.29 -8.56 -14.82
N SER A 2 12.28 -9.53 -13.91
CA SER A 2 11.18 -10.51 -13.82
C SER A 2 9.91 -9.85 -13.26
N ILE A 3 8.75 -10.15 -13.86
CA ILE A 3 7.44 -9.63 -13.42
C ILE A 3 7.11 -10.07 -11.98
N ILE A 4 7.55 -11.28 -11.60
CA ILE A 4 7.42 -11.82 -10.24
C ILE A 4 8.16 -10.95 -9.24
N ARG A 5 9.42 -10.58 -9.54
CA ARG A 5 10.22 -9.68 -8.67
C ARG A 5 9.61 -8.29 -8.55
N HIS A 6 8.90 -7.84 -9.58
CA HIS A 6 8.19 -6.56 -9.54
C HIS A 6 6.93 -6.64 -8.68
N PHE A 7 6.16 -7.72 -8.81
CA PHE A 7 5.01 -8.03 -7.97
C PHE A 7 5.40 -8.14 -6.49
N ASP A 8 6.42 -8.94 -6.17
CA ASP A 8 6.92 -9.09 -4.80
C ASP A 8 7.34 -7.75 -4.20
N ARG A 9 7.97 -6.89 -5.02
CA ARG A 9 8.36 -5.55 -4.59
C ARG A 9 7.15 -4.67 -4.30
N LEU A 10 6.11 -4.71 -5.14
CA LEU A 10 4.90 -3.92 -4.91
C LEU A 10 4.15 -4.40 -3.66
N CYS A 11 4.05 -5.71 -3.45
CA CYS A 11 3.47 -6.29 -2.23
C CYS A 11 4.24 -5.83 -0.98
N ALA A 12 5.58 -5.89 -0.99
CA ALA A 12 6.39 -5.45 0.14
C ALA A 12 6.23 -3.94 0.44
N ILE A 13 6.07 -3.10 -0.59
CA ILE A 13 5.85 -1.67 -0.40
C ILE A 13 4.43 -1.42 0.15
N ARG A 14 3.41 -2.14 -0.33
CA ARG A 14 2.04 -2.07 0.21
C ARG A 14 2.03 -2.40 1.70
N ASP A 15 2.61 -3.55 2.08
CA ASP A 15 2.65 -4.00 3.48
C ASP A 15 3.36 -2.98 4.38
N GLN A 16 4.42 -2.33 3.87
CA GLN A 16 5.10 -1.26 4.58
C GLN A 16 4.21 -0.01 4.78
N LEU A 17 3.39 0.34 3.79
CA LEU A 17 2.46 1.46 3.93
C LEU A 17 1.29 1.15 4.87
N GLU A 18 0.78 -0.08 4.82
CA GLU A 18 -0.26 -0.55 5.74
C GLU A 18 0.22 -0.50 7.20
N ALA A 19 1.43 -1.00 7.47
CA ALA A 19 2.04 -0.90 8.80
C ALA A 19 2.23 0.56 9.25
N ARG A 20 2.60 1.46 8.32
CA ARG A 20 2.71 2.90 8.62
C ARG A 20 1.35 3.54 8.93
N LEU A 21 0.31 3.14 8.21
CA LEU A 21 -1.05 3.61 8.45
C LEU A 21 -1.57 3.10 9.80
N GLU A 22 -1.34 1.84 10.14
CA GLU A 22 -1.73 1.26 11.43
C GLU A 22 -1.03 1.98 12.59
N LEU A 23 0.28 2.26 12.48
CA LEU A 23 1.01 3.05 13.47
C LEU A 23 0.55 4.51 13.53
N HIS A 24 0.06 5.06 12.42
CA HIS A 24 -0.53 6.40 12.39
C HIS A 24 -1.87 6.39 13.12
N GLU A 25 -2.79 5.49 12.77
CA GLU A 25 -4.11 5.34 13.40
C GLU A 25 -4.02 5.00 14.90
N ALA A 26 -3.06 4.15 15.30
CA ALA A 26 -2.81 3.84 16.70
C ALA A 26 -2.35 5.05 17.52
N ARG A 27 -1.68 6.04 16.90
CA ARG A 27 -1.32 7.31 17.57
C ARG A 27 -2.55 8.17 17.87
N TYR A 28 -3.62 8.10 17.07
CA TYR A 28 -4.88 8.81 17.33
C TYR A 28 -5.71 8.16 18.44
N CYS A 29 -5.51 6.88 18.75
CA CYS A 29 -6.26 6.19 19.81
C CYS A 29 -6.04 6.76 21.22
N PHE A 30 -5.01 7.58 21.45
CA PHE A 30 -4.66 8.12 22.77
C PHE A 30 -4.92 9.63 22.94
N GLY A 31 -5.64 10.27 22.01
CA GLY A 31 -6.10 11.66 22.18
C GLY A 31 -4.99 12.73 22.07
N SER A 32 -3.93 12.45 21.32
CA SER A 32 -3.01 13.51 20.86
C SER A 32 -3.79 14.46 19.97
N GLU A 33 -3.68 15.77 20.23
CA GLU A 33 -4.31 16.87 19.46
C GLU A 33 -4.34 16.57 17.96
N ASP A 34 -5.52 16.71 17.36
CA ASP A 34 -5.82 16.53 15.95
C ASP A 34 -4.78 17.23 15.07
N VAL A 35 -3.81 16.46 14.60
CA VAL A 35 -3.00 16.82 13.44
C VAL A 35 -3.41 15.86 12.33
N ASP A 36 -4.67 15.95 11.88
CA ASP A 36 -5.05 15.41 10.58
C ASP A 36 -4.37 16.26 9.50
N ASP A 37 -3.06 16.05 9.35
CA ASP A 37 -2.20 16.69 8.36
C ASP A 37 -2.37 16.08 6.96
N GLY A 38 -3.35 15.19 6.78
CA GLY A 38 -3.58 14.46 5.54
C GLY A 38 -2.71 13.21 5.39
N THR A 39 -1.80 12.90 6.32
CA THR A 39 -0.92 11.72 6.23
C THR A 39 -1.72 10.41 6.15
N GLY A 40 -2.83 10.30 6.89
CA GLY A 40 -3.70 9.13 6.82
C GLY A 40 -4.37 8.97 5.46
N ALA A 41 -4.84 10.07 4.87
CA ALA A 41 -5.46 10.08 3.55
C ALA A 41 -4.45 9.74 2.44
N ASP A 42 -3.25 10.33 2.49
CA ASP A 42 -2.16 10.08 1.55
C ASP A 42 -1.69 8.62 1.60
N LEU A 43 -1.55 8.06 2.80
CA LEU A 43 -1.18 6.65 2.96
C LEU A 43 -2.25 5.72 2.37
N ARG A 44 -3.53 6.00 2.60
CA ARG A 44 -4.65 5.23 2.04
C ARG A 44 -4.71 5.33 0.53
N GLU A 45 -4.55 6.53 -0.04
CA GLU A 45 -4.52 6.72 -1.49
C GLU A 45 -3.36 5.93 -2.11
N ARG A 46 -2.18 5.98 -1.50
CA ARG A 46 -1.00 5.28 -2.00
C ARG A 46 -1.13 3.76 -1.91
N ILE A 47 -1.76 3.24 -0.84
CA ILE A 47 -2.11 1.82 -0.71
C ILE A 47 -3.09 1.40 -1.81
N MET A 48 -4.11 2.23 -2.09
CA MET A 48 -5.07 1.96 -3.15
C MET A 48 -4.40 1.91 -4.53
N GLN A 49 -3.57 2.89 -4.85
CA GLN A 49 -2.80 2.92 -6.11
C GLN A 49 -1.95 1.65 -6.30
N MET A 50 -1.25 1.20 -5.25
CA MET A 50 -0.46 -0.02 -5.33
C MET A 50 -1.33 -1.28 -5.45
N THR A 51 -2.48 -1.31 -4.78
CA THR A 51 -3.43 -2.43 -4.89
C THR A 51 -3.98 -2.55 -6.32
N ASP A 52 -4.28 -1.43 -6.96
CA ASP A 52 -4.70 -1.37 -8.36
C ASP A 52 -3.57 -1.83 -9.30
N GLU A 53 -2.33 -1.40 -9.05
CA GLU A 53 -1.16 -1.82 -9.84
C GLU A 53 -0.87 -3.32 -9.71
N ILE A 54 -0.93 -3.86 -8.49
CA ILE A 54 -0.82 -5.30 -8.20
C ILE A 54 -1.94 -6.05 -8.95
N SER A 55 -3.17 -5.55 -8.88
CA SER A 55 -4.32 -6.15 -9.56
C SER A 55 -4.15 -6.13 -11.08
N ALA A 56 -3.71 -5.00 -11.65
CA ALA A 56 -3.44 -4.89 -13.08
C ALA A 56 -2.32 -5.84 -13.53
N LEU A 57 -1.29 -6.03 -12.70
CA LEU A 57 -0.21 -6.99 -12.96
C LEU A 57 -0.70 -8.44 -12.91
N MET A 58 -1.56 -8.82 -11.96
CA MET A 58 -2.14 -10.16 -11.88
C MET A 58 -3.02 -10.50 -13.09
N HIS A 59 -3.78 -9.53 -13.59
CA HIS A 59 -4.63 -9.69 -14.78
C HIS A 59 -3.87 -9.50 -16.10
N SER A 60 -2.57 -9.16 -16.04
CA SER A 60 -1.74 -9.05 -17.23
C SER A 60 -1.50 -10.46 -17.80
N PRO A 61 -1.64 -10.67 -19.12
CA PRO A 61 -1.41 -11.97 -19.75
C PRO A 61 -0.01 -12.53 -19.48
N ARG A 62 0.97 -11.67 -19.18
CA ARG A 62 2.33 -12.05 -18.80
C ARG A 62 2.44 -12.71 -17.41
N TYR A 63 1.45 -12.53 -16.54
CA TYR A 63 1.36 -13.18 -15.24
C TYR A 63 0.44 -14.41 -15.30
N SER A 64 -0.61 -14.38 -16.13
CA SER A 64 -1.55 -15.49 -16.34
C SER A 64 -0.94 -16.77 -16.92
N ASP A 65 0.23 -16.65 -17.56
CA ASP A 65 0.96 -17.76 -18.21
C ASP A 65 1.89 -18.54 -17.26
N PHE A 66 1.97 -18.19 -15.97
CA PHE A 66 2.79 -18.87 -14.95
C PHE A 66 1.96 -19.68 -13.96
#